data_AF-A0A958FR53-F1
#
_entry.id   AF-A0A958FR53-F1
#
_cell.length_a   1.000
_cell.length_b   1.000
_cell.length_c   1.000
_cell.angle_alpha   90.00
_cell.angle_beta   90.00
_cell.angle_gamma   90.00
#
_symmetry.space_group_name_H-M   'P 1'
#
loop_
_entity.id
_entity.type
_entity.pdbx_description
1 polymer ?
#
loop_
_entity_poly.entity_id
_entity_poly.type
_entity_poly.pdbx_seq_one_letter_code
_entity_poly.pdbx_strand_id
1 'polypeptide(L)'
;GTDGRQVREFKEMVKAFHSNQIAVILDVVYNHVSQYDHNPYKYIDKFYYFRLKPNCDFESASGCGNDFKTERPMARRMIVESVLHWMKEYRIDGFRFDLAAMIDWGTIEAIRNAARKINPNVHLIAEPWGGGGYAPATFSEYGWGSWNDQIRNGFKGWNPHDDAGFIFGKWKNGVTQQSLQNYVMGTLREYGGLFLEVGHAINYLESHDDHTLGDFIRLALGEVREDTVITDVDAHAKLSPAQLKTNKLAAMALLTSQGGIMLHSGQEFARSKVIAKTDVPDLNIGKIDHNSYDKDNETNWLNYDHADANAVLIDYYRGLIDIRKSYSAFRHANPENIRFLGTNDPLLLAYEITVSG
;
A
#
# COMPACT_ATOMS: atom_id res chain seq x y z
N GLY A 1 -12.21 15.32 18.59
CA GLY A 1 -13.17 16.42 18.74
C GLY A 1 -13.64 16.48 20.19
N THR A 2 -14.23 17.61 20.58
CA THR A 2 -14.54 17.93 21.99
C THR A 2 -15.92 17.43 22.46
N ASP A 3 -16.71 16.88 21.56
CA ASP A 3 -18.14 16.55 21.76
C ASP A 3 -18.43 15.04 21.88
N GLY A 4 -17.40 14.18 21.79
CA GLY A 4 -17.55 12.73 21.88
C GLY A 4 -18.29 12.06 20.72
N ARG A 5 -18.61 12.79 19.64
CA ARG A 5 -19.38 12.23 18.50
C ARG A 5 -18.59 11.24 17.64
N GLN A 6 -17.28 11.19 17.79
CA GLN A 6 -16.36 10.44 16.93
C GLN A 6 -16.70 8.94 16.89
N VAL A 7 -17.08 8.35 18.04
CA VAL A 7 -17.48 6.94 18.11
C VAL A 7 -18.74 6.67 17.29
N ARG A 8 -19.74 7.55 17.39
CA ARG A 8 -21.01 7.40 16.66
C ARG A 8 -20.81 7.64 15.17
N GLU A 9 -20.13 8.72 14.79
CA GLU A 9 -19.89 9.12 13.40
C GLU A 9 -19.06 8.06 12.65
N PHE A 10 -18.04 7.47 13.30
CA PHE A 10 -17.27 6.39 12.70
C PHE A 10 -18.12 5.13 12.49
N LYS A 11 -18.98 4.75 13.45
CA LYS A 11 -19.89 3.61 13.29
C LYS A 11 -20.94 3.85 12.20
N GLU A 12 -21.45 5.08 12.09
CA GLU A 12 -22.35 5.48 11.02
C GLU A 12 -21.67 5.38 9.65
N MET A 13 -20.41 5.78 9.55
CA MET A 13 -19.59 5.61 8.34
C MET A 13 -19.42 4.11 7.98
N VAL A 14 -19.00 3.25 8.92
CA VAL A 14 -18.87 1.81 8.66
C VAL A 14 -20.20 1.21 8.22
N LYS A 15 -21.30 1.57 8.89
CA LYS A 15 -22.65 1.13 8.51
C LYS A 15 -23.04 1.57 7.10
N ALA A 16 -22.65 2.77 6.68
CA ALA A 16 -22.91 3.27 5.33
C ALA A 16 -22.13 2.47 4.28
N PHE A 17 -20.86 2.14 4.55
CA PHE A 17 -20.07 1.27 3.66
C PHE A 17 -20.68 -0.13 3.54
N HIS A 18 -21.02 -0.78 4.65
CA HIS A 18 -21.64 -2.10 4.65
C HIS A 18 -23.00 -2.13 3.94
N SER A 19 -23.81 -1.07 4.09
CA SER A 19 -25.11 -0.95 3.38
C SER A 19 -24.93 -0.89 1.85
N ASN A 20 -23.73 -0.53 1.38
CA ASN A 20 -23.32 -0.51 -0.02
C ASN A 20 -22.41 -1.71 -0.40
N GLN A 21 -22.33 -2.74 0.46
CA GLN A 21 -21.51 -3.94 0.23
C GLN A 21 -20.00 -3.64 0.10
N ILE A 22 -19.51 -2.64 0.82
CA ILE A 22 -18.09 -2.26 0.87
C ILE A 22 -17.55 -2.63 2.25
N ALA A 23 -16.53 -3.49 2.28
CA ALA A 23 -15.81 -3.84 3.51
C ALA A 23 -14.86 -2.71 3.93
N VAL A 24 -14.64 -2.55 5.24
CA VAL A 24 -13.75 -1.53 5.82
C VAL A 24 -12.53 -2.21 6.43
N ILE A 25 -11.35 -1.86 5.91
CA ILE A 25 -10.05 -2.26 6.45
C ILE A 25 -9.46 -1.07 7.21
N LEU A 26 -8.98 -1.29 8.43
CA LEU A 26 -8.40 -0.24 9.27
C LEU A 26 -6.86 -0.32 9.27
N ASP A 27 -6.20 0.79 8.99
CA ASP A 27 -4.75 0.93 9.21
C ASP A 27 -4.47 1.04 10.72
N VAL A 28 -3.56 0.22 11.25
CA VAL A 28 -3.26 0.14 12.67
C VAL A 28 -1.75 0.19 12.94
N VAL A 29 -1.38 1.02 13.92
CA VAL A 29 0.00 1.28 14.30
C VAL A 29 0.26 0.71 15.70
N TYR A 30 0.86 -0.48 15.76
CA TYR A 30 1.24 -1.14 17.01
C TYR A 30 2.76 -1.22 17.21
N ASN A 31 3.55 -0.78 16.21
CA ASN A 31 5.00 -0.84 16.23
C ASN A 31 5.65 0.32 17.02
N HIS A 32 5.00 1.48 17.10
CA HIS A 32 5.44 2.65 17.87
C HIS A 32 4.24 3.41 18.47
N VAL A 33 4.49 4.52 19.18
CA VAL A 33 3.43 5.38 19.72
C VAL A 33 3.77 6.85 19.49
N SER A 34 2.77 7.70 19.32
CA SER A 34 3.00 9.15 19.26
C SER A 34 3.36 9.71 20.64
N GLN A 35 4.10 10.83 20.63
CA GLN A 35 4.50 11.57 21.83
C GLN A 35 5.03 10.64 22.94
N TYR A 36 5.93 9.72 22.58
CA TYR A 36 6.42 8.67 23.50
C TYR A 36 6.90 9.22 24.84
N ASP A 37 7.39 10.47 24.87
CA ASP A 37 7.79 11.13 26.08
C ASP A 37 6.68 11.40 27.10
N HIS A 38 5.45 11.60 26.63
CA HIS A 38 4.23 11.80 27.41
C HIS A 38 3.26 10.62 27.31
N ASN A 39 3.69 9.51 26.71
CA ASN A 39 2.80 8.40 26.46
C ASN A 39 2.50 7.63 27.77
N PRO A 40 1.24 7.26 28.04
CA PRO A 40 0.87 6.54 29.26
C PRO A 40 1.69 5.27 29.52
N TYR A 41 2.07 4.52 28.47
CA TYR A 41 2.89 3.32 28.64
C TYR A 41 4.27 3.61 29.22
N LYS A 42 4.86 4.79 28.91
CA LYS A 42 6.15 5.22 29.47
C LYS A 42 6.02 5.45 30.98
N TYR A 43 4.92 6.06 31.42
CA TYR A 43 4.64 6.32 32.83
C TYR A 43 4.24 5.08 33.63
N ILE A 44 3.59 4.10 32.98
CA ILE A 44 3.29 2.81 33.59
C ILE A 44 4.59 2.03 33.82
N ASP A 45 5.31 1.73 32.74
CA ASP A 45 6.64 1.09 32.81
C ASP A 45 7.36 1.18 31.45
N LYS A 46 8.27 2.14 31.30
CA LYS A 46 9.05 2.31 30.07
C LYS A 46 9.90 1.08 29.71
N PHE A 47 10.39 0.32 30.70
CA PHE A 47 11.27 -0.82 30.47
C PHE A 47 10.48 -2.04 29.98
N TYR A 48 9.23 -2.14 30.41
CA TYR A 48 8.30 -3.16 29.95
C TYR A 48 7.86 -2.89 28.52
N TYR A 49 7.33 -1.70 28.21
CA TYR A 49 6.63 -1.46 26.95
C TYR A 49 7.50 -1.04 25.76
N PHE A 50 8.73 -0.56 25.99
CA PHE A 50 9.56 -0.02 24.90
C PHE A 50 10.93 -0.67 24.80
N ARG A 51 11.44 -0.80 23.58
CA ARG A 51 12.84 -1.18 23.35
C ARG A 51 13.74 -0.02 23.74
N LEU A 52 14.78 -0.32 24.53
CA LEU A 52 15.67 0.67 25.13
C LEU A 52 17.11 0.25 24.93
N LYS A 53 17.96 1.23 24.61
CA LYS A 53 19.41 1.10 24.58
C LYS A 53 19.97 0.86 25.99
N PRO A 54 21.24 0.45 26.14
CA PRO A 54 21.86 0.24 27.45
C PRO A 54 21.84 1.48 28.39
N ASN A 55 21.84 2.68 27.82
CA ASN A 55 21.73 3.95 28.57
C ASN A 55 20.29 4.33 28.94
N CYS A 56 19.31 3.43 28.68
CA CYS A 56 17.88 3.60 28.94
C CYS A 56 17.16 4.65 28.07
N ASP A 57 17.78 5.08 26.97
CA ASP A 57 17.12 5.84 25.90
C ASP A 57 16.28 4.91 25.01
N PHE A 58 15.29 5.46 24.33
CA PHE A 58 14.48 4.71 23.37
C PHE A 58 15.30 4.24 22.17
N GLU A 59 15.07 3.00 21.76
CA GLU A 59 15.39 2.55 20.40
C GLU A 59 14.38 3.12 19.43
N SER A 60 14.80 3.40 18.20
CA SER A 60 13.97 4.04 17.17
C SER A 60 14.28 3.41 15.81
N ALA A 61 14.27 2.07 15.75
CA ALA A 61 14.42 1.32 14.52
C ALA A 61 13.23 1.55 13.56
N SER A 62 12.07 1.95 14.09
CA SER A 62 10.92 2.45 13.30
C SER A 62 11.20 3.76 12.58
N GLY A 63 12.16 4.56 13.06
CA GLY A 63 12.35 5.95 12.63
C GLY A 63 11.43 6.97 13.33
N CYS A 64 10.52 6.52 14.21
CA CYS A 64 9.49 7.35 14.84
C CYS A 64 9.77 7.71 16.31
N GLY A 65 11.00 7.51 16.78
CA GLY A 65 11.48 7.91 18.10
C GLY A 65 11.36 6.86 19.19
N ASN A 66 10.53 5.82 19.01
CA ASN A 66 10.41 4.70 19.93
C ASN A 66 9.99 3.41 19.22
N ASP A 67 10.33 2.25 19.78
CA ASP A 67 9.83 0.96 19.30
C ASP A 67 9.10 0.21 20.44
N PHE A 68 7.90 -0.28 20.15
CA PHE A 68 7.05 -0.98 21.12
C PHE A 68 7.44 -2.46 21.27
N LYS A 69 7.54 -2.95 22.50
CA LYS A 69 7.87 -4.35 22.83
C LYS A 69 6.64 -5.24 22.75
N THR A 70 6.24 -5.56 21.52
CA THR A 70 5.07 -6.39 21.22
C THR A 70 5.15 -7.78 21.85
N GLU A 71 6.35 -8.31 22.09
CA GLU A 71 6.56 -9.66 22.63
C GLU A 71 6.19 -9.82 24.11
N ARG A 72 5.98 -8.71 24.82
CA ARG A 72 5.65 -8.74 26.25
C ARG A 72 4.21 -9.20 26.45
N PRO A 73 3.93 -10.09 27.43
CA PRO A 73 2.60 -10.66 27.62
C PRO A 73 1.45 -9.64 27.68
N MET A 74 1.61 -8.53 28.42
CA MET A 74 0.57 -7.51 28.54
C MET A 74 0.48 -6.59 27.32
N ALA A 75 1.60 -6.37 26.61
CA ALA A 75 1.61 -5.65 25.33
C ALA A 75 0.87 -6.47 24.25
N ARG A 76 1.23 -7.75 24.09
CA ARG A 76 0.52 -8.68 23.19
C ARG A 76 -0.96 -8.77 23.49
N ARG A 77 -1.32 -8.93 24.78
CA ARG A 77 -2.72 -8.97 25.20
C ARG A 77 -3.46 -7.70 24.79
N MET A 78 -2.89 -6.53 25.05
CA MET A 78 -3.47 -5.24 24.67
C MET A 78 -3.68 -5.13 23.15
N ILE A 79 -2.69 -5.51 22.35
CA ILE A 79 -2.77 -5.46 20.88
C ILE A 79 -3.90 -6.37 20.39
N VAL A 80 -3.95 -7.62 20.86
CA VAL A 80 -5.00 -8.56 20.47
C VAL A 80 -6.37 -8.05 20.92
N GLU A 81 -6.53 -7.61 22.17
CA GLU A 81 -7.80 -7.08 22.66
C GLU A 81 -8.25 -5.83 21.89
N SER A 82 -7.31 -4.97 21.48
CA SER A 82 -7.57 -3.80 20.63
C SER A 82 -8.12 -4.20 19.25
N VAL A 83 -7.47 -5.16 18.58
CA VAL A 83 -7.96 -5.71 17.29
C VAL A 83 -9.38 -6.28 17.45
N LEU A 84 -9.61 -7.11 18.47
CA LEU A 84 -10.92 -7.71 18.70
C LEU A 84 -11.98 -6.66 19.07
N HIS A 85 -11.60 -5.58 19.75
CA HIS A 85 -12.51 -4.47 20.06
C HIS A 85 -12.97 -3.79 18.77
N TRP A 86 -12.06 -3.44 17.85
CA TRP A 86 -12.43 -2.86 16.55
C TRP A 86 -13.35 -3.78 15.74
N MET A 87 -13.10 -5.09 15.74
CA MET A 87 -13.99 -6.04 15.04
C MET A 87 -15.38 -6.15 15.68
N LYS A 88 -15.48 -6.17 17.02
CA LYS A 88 -16.76 -6.37 17.72
C LYS A 88 -17.59 -5.09 17.81
N GLU A 89 -16.95 -4.01 18.22
CA GLU A 89 -17.61 -2.75 18.55
C GLU A 89 -17.87 -1.89 17.31
N TYR A 90 -16.92 -1.89 16.37
CA TYR A 90 -16.98 -1.06 15.17
C TYR A 90 -17.23 -1.87 13.90
N ARG A 91 -17.28 -3.20 13.98
CA ARG A 91 -17.54 -4.11 12.84
C ARG A 91 -16.52 -3.97 11.70
N ILE A 92 -15.26 -3.71 12.04
CA ILE A 92 -14.16 -3.68 11.08
C ILE A 92 -13.94 -5.07 10.46
N ASP A 93 -13.74 -5.12 9.14
CA ASP A 93 -13.65 -6.35 8.34
C ASP A 93 -12.21 -6.87 8.18
N GLY A 94 -11.23 -6.00 8.42
CA GLY A 94 -9.82 -6.34 8.33
C GLY A 94 -8.89 -5.20 8.76
N PHE A 95 -7.60 -5.46 8.70
CA PHE A 95 -6.57 -4.55 9.18
C PHE A 95 -5.35 -4.53 8.25
N ARG A 96 -4.78 -3.33 8.05
CA ARG A 96 -3.42 -3.14 7.52
C ARG A 96 -2.52 -2.77 8.69
N PHE A 97 -1.46 -3.54 8.90
CA PHE A 97 -0.53 -3.34 10.01
C PHE A 97 0.70 -2.57 9.52
N ASP A 98 0.86 -1.38 10.06
CA ASP A 98 2.01 -0.52 9.85
C ASP A 98 3.30 -1.14 10.40
N LEU A 99 4.39 -1.09 9.61
CA LEU A 99 5.69 -1.68 9.91
C LEU A 99 5.59 -3.05 10.58
N ALA A 100 4.77 -3.94 10.01
CA ALA A 100 4.35 -5.19 10.65
C ALA A 100 5.53 -6.10 11.00
N ALA A 101 6.66 -5.99 10.29
CA ALA A 101 7.88 -6.75 10.60
C ALA A 101 8.47 -6.45 12.00
N MET A 102 8.04 -5.35 12.63
CA MET A 102 8.42 -5.00 14.00
C MET A 102 7.52 -5.64 15.08
N ILE A 103 6.41 -6.27 14.69
CA ILE A 103 5.54 -7.02 15.58
C ILE A 103 6.06 -8.44 15.69
N ASP A 104 6.26 -8.94 16.92
CA ASP A 104 6.79 -10.29 17.11
C ASP A 104 5.83 -11.37 16.57
N TRP A 105 6.40 -12.46 16.08
CA TRP A 105 5.65 -13.55 15.46
C TRP A 105 4.61 -14.20 16.36
N GLY A 106 4.85 -14.26 17.68
CA GLY A 106 3.88 -14.78 18.63
C GLY A 106 2.65 -13.86 18.77
N THR A 107 2.83 -12.56 18.62
CA THR A 107 1.73 -11.58 18.55
C THR A 107 0.99 -11.67 17.22
N ILE A 108 1.70 -11.75 16.09
CA ILE A 108 1.11 -11.95 14.75
C ILE A 108 0.22 -13.20 14.72
N GLU A 109 0.70 -14.33 15.24
CA GLU A 109 -0.10 -15.57 15.33
C GLU A 109 -1.30 -15.40 16.27
N ALA A 110 -1.11 -14.79 17.44
CA ALA A 110 -2.19 -14.55 18.39
C ALA A 110 -3.31 -13.68 17.80
N ILE A 111 -2.95 -12.63 17.05
CA ILE A 111 -3.90 -11.77 16.32
C ILE A 111 -4.68 -12.60 15.32
N ARG A 112 -4.01 -13.37 14.44
CA ARG A 112 -4.67 -14.20 13.43
C ARG A 112 -5.67 -15.16 14.06
N ASN A 113 -5.22 -15.91 15.07
CA ASN A 113 -6.02 -16.94 15.72
C ASN A 113 -7.23 -16.35 16.45
N ALA A 114 -7.09 -15.17 17.05
CA ALA A 114 -8.19 -14.50 17.75
C ALA A 114 -9.17 -13.84 16.77
N ALA A 115 -8.67 -13.13 15.76
CA ALA A 115 -9.50 -12.44 14.76
C ALA A 115 -10.32 -13.42 13.93
N ARG A 116 -9.73 -14.53 13.48
CA ARG A 116 -10.43 -15.56 12.69
C ARG A 116 -11.55 -16.28 13.44
N LYS A 117 -11.54 -16.27 14.78
CA LYS A 117 -12.67 -16.77 15.59
C LYS A 117 -13.89 -15.85 15.53
N ILE A 118 -13.69 -14.57 15.24
CA ILE A 118 -14.79 -13.58 15.07
C ILE A 118 -15.25 -13.58 13.62
N ASN A 119 -14.30 -13.47 12.68
CA ASN A 119 -14.57 -13.50 11.25
C ASN A 119 -13.51 -14.38 10.56
N PRO A 120 -13.86 -15.59 10.09
CA PRO A 120 -12.90 -16.48 9.43
C PRO A 120 -12.33 -15.88 8.12
N ASN A 121 -13.01 -14.89 7.55
CA ASN A 121 -12.63 -14.18 6.33
C ASN A 121 -11.96 -12.81 6.61
N VAL A 122 -11.54 -12.54 7.85
CA VAL A 122 -10.86 -11.28 8.20
C VAL A 122 -9.63 -11.05 7.32
N HIS A 123 -9.52 -9.85 6.74
CA HIS A 123 -8.34 -9.45 5.98
C HIS A 123 -7.24 -9.01 6.94
N LEU A 124 -6.08 -9.65 6.90
CA LEU A 124 -4.90 -9.28 7.67
C LEU A 124 -3.77 -8.99 6.69
N ILE A 125 -3.44 -7.71 6.56
CA ILE A 125 -2.47 -7.20 5.60
C ILE A 125 -1.29 -6.63 6.37
N ALA A 126 -0.08 -7.08 6.05
CA ALA A 126 1.16 -6.56 6.60
C ALA A 126 1.81 -5.56 5.65
N GLU A 127 2.35 -4.48 6.20
CA GLU A 127 3.53 -3.84 5.63
C GLU A 127 4.76 -4.68 6.05
N PRO A 128 5.34 -5.50 5.15
CA PRO A 128 6.23 -6.59 5.55
C PRO A 128 7.66 -6.15 5.89
N TRP A 129 7.87 -4.87 6.20
CA TRP A 129 9.17 -4.29 6.57
C TRP A 129 9.06 -3.45 7.85
N GLY A 130 10.20 -2.91 8.29
CA GLY A 130 10.32 -2.06 9.47
C GLY A 130 11.41 -2.54 10.43
N GLY A 131 12.09 -1.62 11.12
CA GLY A 131 13.13 -1.96 12.08
C GLY A 131 14.34 -2.70 11.48
N GLY A 132 14.58 -2.56 10.18
CA GLY A 132 15.58 -3.32 9.42
C GLY A 132 15.14 -4.72 8.98
N GLY A 133 13.92 -5.14 9.30
CA GLY A 133 13.33 -6.40 8.84
C GLY A 133 12.67 -6.29 7.47
N TYR A 134 12.62 -7.42 6.75
CA TYR A 134 11.83 -7.65 5.54
C TYR A 134 11.36 -9.11 5.52
N ALA A 135 10.05 -9.35 5.59
CA ALA A 135 9.50 -10.69 5.86
C ALA A 135 8.20 -11.06 5.10
N PRO A 136 7.99 -10.66 3.83
CA PRO A 136 6.75 -10.98 3.11
C PRO A 136 6.49 -12.48 2.97
N ALA A 137 7.54 -13.28 2.73
CA ALA A 137 7.43 -14.73 2.65
C ALA A 137 6.99 -15.35 3.99
N THR A 138 7.54 -14.86 5.11
CA THR A 138 7.13 -15.32 6.44
C THR A 138 5.69 -14.91 6.74
N PHE A 139 5.24 -13.70 6.40
CA PHE A 139 3.82 -13.34 6.55
C PHE A 139 2.90 -14.28 5.78
N SER A 140 3.29 -14.68 4.56
CA SER A 140 2.54 -15.68 3.81
C SER A 140 2.49 -17.05 4.52
N GLU A 141 3.56 -17.49 5.17
CA GLU A 141 3.58 -18.73 5.97
C GLU A 141 2.63 -18.64 7.17
N TYR A 142 2.48 -17.44 7.74
CA TYR A 142 1.51 -17.15 8.78
C TYR A 142 0.10 -16.92 8.25
N GLY A 143 -0.15 -17.05 6.93
CA GLY A 143 -1.48 -16.89 6.34
C GLY A 143 -1.97 -15.44 6.30
N TRP A 144 -1.05 -14.49 6.19
CA TRP A 144 -1.32 -13.05 6.05
C TRP A 144 -1.05 -12.60 4.63
N GLY A 145 -1.82 -11.62 4.16
CA GLY A 145 -1.40 -10.84 3.00
C GLY A 145 -0.31 -9.86 3.36
N SER A 146 0.54 -9.49 2.42
CA SER A 146 1.44 -8.35 2.59
C SER A 146 1.56 -7.55 1.31
N TRP A 147 1.91 -6.27 1.46
CA TRP A 147 2.24 -5.41 0.33
C TRP A 147 3.36 -6.06 -0.50
N ASN A 148 3.10 -6.18 -1.80
CA ASN A 148 3.99 -6.83 -2.77
C ASN A 148 4.85 -5.78 -3.45
N ASP A 149 5.97 -5.43 -2.81
CA ASP A 149 6.95 -4.48 -3.32
C ASP A 149 7.69 -4.99 -4.56
N GLN A 150 7.75 -6.31 -4.80
CA GLN A 150 8.30 -6.86 -6.04
C GLN A 150 7.51 -6.42 -7.28
N ILE A 151 6.18 -6.43 -7.20
CA ILE A 151 5.32 -5.90 -8.27
C ILE A 151 5.52 -4.39 -8.43
N ARG A 152 5.53 -3.64 -7.33
CA ARG A 152 5.73 -2.19 -7.34
C ARG A 152 7.05 -1.85 -8.03
N ASN A 153 8.15 -2.41 -7.54
CA ASN A 153 9.50 -2.08 -8.00
C ASN A 153 9.76 -2.64 -9.40
N GLY A 154 9.17 -3.78 -9.76
CA GLY A 154 9.36 -4.37 -11.08
C GLY A 154 8.60 -3.64 -12.20
N PHE A 155 7.35 -3.26 -11.96
CA PHE A 155 6.57 -2.52 -12.95
C PHE A 155 6.87 -1.02 -12.92
N LYS A 156 6.69 -0.35 -11.77
CA LYS A 156 6.90 1.10 -11.63
C LYS A 156 8.39 1.44 -11.51
N GLY A 157 9.12 0.71 -10.68
CA GLY A 157 10.44 1.11 -10.22
C GLY A 157 10.46 1.51 -8.74
N TRP A 158 11.65 1.57 -8.14
CA TRP A 158 11.80 2.02 -6.75
C TRP A 158 11.70 3.54 -6.64
N ASN A 159 12.43 4.27 -7.50
CA ASN A 159 12.45 5.73 -7.56
C ASN A 159 12.41 6.21 -9.03
N PRO A 160 11.90 7.42 -9.30
CA PRO A 160 11.69 7.88 -10.66
C PRO A 160 12.98 8.31 -11.40
N HIS A 161 14.12 8.43 -10.71
CA HIS A 161 15.33 9.06 -11.24
C HIS A 161 16.23 8.05 -11.97
N ASP A 162 16.72 7.04 -11.27
CA ASP A 162 17.68 6.07 -11.79
C ASP A 162 17.15 4.62 -11.78
N ASP A 163 15.94 4.42 -11.28
CA ASP A 163 15.36 3.10 -11.03
C ASP A 163 13.90 2.96 -11.50
N ALA A 164 13.57 3.61 -12.62
CA ALA A 164 12.30 3.42 -13.31
C ALA A 164 12.23 2.00 -13.91
N GLY A 165 11.10 1.31 -13.72
CA GLY A 165 10.90 -0.10 -14.04
C GLY A 165 10.32 -0.38 -15.44
N PHE A 166 9.68 -1.55 -15.57
CA PHE A 166 9.23 -2.09 -16.85
C PHE A 166 8.28 -1.16 -17.64
N ILE A 167 7.39 -0.42 -16.97
CA ILE A 167 6.44 0.49 -17.66
C ILE A 167 7.15 1.65 -18.37
N PHE A 168 8.44 1.87 -18.07
CA PHE A 168 9.29 2.86 -18.72
C PHE A 168 10.30 2.23 -19.69
N GLY A 169 10.13 0.95 -20.04
CA GLY A 169 10.99 0.23 -20.98
C GLY A 169 12.35 -0.14 -20.41
N LYS A 170 12.47 -0.31 -19.09
CA LYS A 170 13.73 -0.58 -18.40
C LYS A 170 13.66 -1.85 -17.56
N TRP A 171 14.74 -2.63 -17.61
CA TRP A 171 15.02 -3.74 -16.69
C TRP A 171 15.97 -3.24 -15.61
N LYS A 172 15.57 -3.31 -14.33
CA LYS A 172 16.32 -2.80 -13.19
C LYS A 172 16.33 -3.78 -12.03
N ASN A 173 17.33 -3.66 -11.14
CA ASN A 173 17.46 -4.44 -9.90
C ASN A 173 17.30 -5.96 -10.05
N GLY A 174 17.81 -6.53 -11.15
CA GLY A 174 17.71 -7.96 -11.40
C GLY A 174 16.29 -8.45 -11.74
N VAL A 175 15.33 -7.55 -11.96
CA VAL A 175 14.01 -7.89 -12.49
C VAL A 175 14.19 -8.39 -13.92
N THR A 176 13.59 -9.54 -14.21
CA THR A 176 13.64 -10.21 -15.52
C THR A 176 12.24 -10.42 -16.08
N GLN A 177 12.15 -10.87 -17.33
CA GLN A 177 10.87 -11.30 -17.91
C GLN A 177 10.21 -12.39 -17.05
N GLN A 178 10.99 -13.33 -16.53
CA GLN A 178 10.48 -14.37 -15.62
C GLN A 178 9.93 -13.79 -14.32
N SER A 179 10.54 -12.71 -13.80
CA SER A 179 10.01 -11.99 -12.63
C SER A 179 8.62 -11.44 -12.93
N LEU A 180 8.43 -10.76 -14.07
CA LEU A 180 7.11 -10.22 -14.45
C LEU A 180 6.07 -11.32 -14.73
N GLN A 181 6.49 -12.44 -15.31
CA GLN A 181 5.63 -13.61 -15.47
C GLN A 181 5.13 -14.11 -14.12
N ASN A 182 6.04 -14.23 -13.15
CA ASN A 182 5.67 -14.62 -11.79
C ASN A 182 4.74 -13.59 -11.12
N TYR A 183 4.96 -12.30 -11.34
CA TYR A 183 4.08 -11.24 -10.83
C TYR A 183 2.64 -11.39 -11.36
N VAL A 184 2.49 -11.65 -12.67
CA VAL A 184 1.18 -11.92 -13.27
C VAL A 184 0.53 -13.15 -12.62
N MET A 185 1.29 -14.17 -12.22
CA MET A 185 0.79 -15.38 -11.54
C MET A 185 0.56 -15.21 -10.03
N GLY A 186 0.76 -14.02 -9.45
CA GLY A 186 0.54 -13.75 -8.02
C GLY A 186 1.80 -13.85 -7.16
N THR A 187 2.98 -13.73 -7.78
CA THR A 187 4.30 -13.74 -7.11
C THR A 187 4.48 -14.99 -6.23
N LEU A 188 4.07 -16.14 -6.76
CA LEU A 188 4.04 -17.40 -6.03
C LEU A 188 5.44 -17.98 -5.82
N ARG A 189 5.69 -18.52 -4.62
CA ARG A 189 6.99 -19.06 -4.21
C ARG A 189 7.43 -20.24 -5.06
N GLU A 190 6.49 -21.09 -5.48
CA GLU A 190 6.75 -22.22 -6.38
C GLU A 190 7.38 -21.79 -7.71
N TYR A 191 7.09 -20.56 -8.17
CA TYR A 191 7.63 -19.98 -9.40
C TYR A 191 8.73 -18.95 -9.15
N GLY A 192 9.38 -19.01 -7.98
CA GLY A 192 10.49 -18.11 -7.60
C GLY A 192 10.06 -16.79 -6.94
N GLY A 193 8.84 -16.73 -6.43
CA GLY A 193 8.27 -15.55 -5.76
C GLY A 193 8.34 -15.64 -4.24
N LEU A 194 7.43 -14.91 -3.58
CA LEU A 194 7.42 -14.76 -2.12
C LEU A 194 6.25 -15.49 -1.46
N PHE A 195 5.11 -15.61 -2.15
CA PHE A 195 3.85 -15.97 -1.53
C PHE A 195 3.49 -17.44 -1.73
N LEU A 196 2.96 -18.08 -0.70
CA LEU A 196 2.41 -19.44 -0.76
C LEU A 196 1.04 -19.48 -1.46
N GLU A 197 0.26 -18.41 -1.32
CA GLU A 197 -1.08 -18.30 -1.90
C GLU A 197 -1.21 -16.97 -2.64
N VAL A 198 -1.94 -16.97 -3.76
CA VAL A 198 -2.23 -15.78 -4.56
C VAL A 198 -2.87 -14.68 -3.70
N GLY A 199 -3.74 -15.06 -2.78
CA GLY A 199 -4.41 -14.13 -1.85
C GLY A 199 -3.49 -13.44 -0.86
N HIS A 200 -2.25 -13.92 -0.69
CA HIS A 200 -1.27 -13.28 0.20
C HIS A 200 -0.50 -12.14 -0.49
N ALA A 201 -0.52 -12.05 -1.82
CA ALA A 201 0.09 -10.96 -2.56
C ALA A 201 -0.87 -9.76 -2.65
N ILE A 202 -0.57 -8.68 -1.94
CA ILE A 202 -1.31 -7.40 -2.07
C ILE A 202 -0.54 -6.51 -3.04
N ASN A 203 -0.96 -6.55 -4.30
CA ASN A 203 -0.31 -5.90 -5.42
C ASN A 203 -0.70 -4.42 -5.50
N TYR A 204 0.29 -3.56 -5.71
CA TYR A 204 0.10 -2.12 -5.75
C TYR A 204 1.23 -1.44 -6.52
N LEU A 205 0.96 -0.23 -7.01
CA LEU A 205 1.98 0.65 -7.61
C LEU A 205 2.11 1.98 -6.85
N GLU A 206 1.09 2.34 -6.07
CA GLU A 206 0.99 3.57 -5.30
C GLU A 206 0.39 3.29 -3.92
N SER A 207 0.88 4.01 -2.93
CA SER A 207 0.37 4.06 -1.56
C SER A 207 0.32 5.52 -1.09
N HIS A 208 -0.02 5.74 0.17
CA HIS A 208 0.12 7.07 0.76
C HIS A 208 1.59 7.48 0.91
N ASP A 209 2.50 6.53 1.11
CA ASP A 209 3.94 6.74 1.08
C ASP A 209 4.48 6.98 -0.33
N ASP A 210 5.64 7.63 -0.39
CA ASP A 210 6.39 7.96 -1.59
C ASP A 210 5.62 8.89 -2.56
N HIS A 211 6.23 9.08 -3.73
CA HIS A 211 5.59 9.71 -4.88
C HIS A 211 4.34 8.92 -5.29
N THR A 212 3.26 9.67 -5.62
CA THR A 212 2.12 9.10 -6.35
C THR A 212 2.61 8.47 -7.66
N LEU A 213 1.87 7.52 -8.24
CA LEU A 213 2.15 6.98 -9.57
C LEU A 213 2.10 8.07 -10.63
N GLY A 214 1.18 9.04 -10.47
CA GLY A 214 1.10 10.22 -11.34
C GLY A 214 2.41 11.00 -11.33
N ASP A 215 2.88 11.42 -10.15
CA ASP A 215 4.11 12.19 -10.02
C ASP A 215 5.35 11.38 -10.37
N PHE A 216 5.39 10.10 -10.01
CA PHE A 216 6.46 9.20 -10.42
C PHE A 216 6.59 9.17 -11.95
N ILE A 217 5.47 9.06 -12.68
CA ILE A 217 5.48 9.06 -14.15
C ILE A 217 5.94 10.42 -14.69
N ARG A 218 5.47 11.54 -14.13
CA ARG A 218 5.88 12.89 -14.54
C ARG A 218 7.40 13.08 -14.40
N LEU A 219 7.96 12.64 -13.27
CA LEU A 219 9.38 12.71 -12.96
C LEU A 219 10.20 11.75 -13.83
N ALA A 220 9.78 10.49 -13.95
CA ALA A 220 10.53 9.45 -14.68
C ALA A 220 10.55 9.67 -16.21
N LEU A 221 9.54 10.34 -16.77
CA LEU A 221 9.55 10.78 -18.17
C LEU A 221 10.36 12.07 -18.39
N GLY A 222 10.77 12.75 -17.32
CA GLY A 222 11.60 13.96 -17.37
C GLY A 222 10.86 15.21 -17.85
N GLU A 223 9.53 15.18 -17.94
CA GLU A 223 8.71 16.35 -18.29
C GLU A 223 8.67 17.36 -17.13
N VAL A 224 8.86 16.89 -15.90
CA VAL A 224 9.04 17.71 -14.69
C VAL A 224 10.26 17.17 -13.93
N ARG A 225 11.06 18.07 -13.36
CA ARG A 225 12.18 17.71 -12.47
C ARG A 225 11.79 17.91 -11.01
N GLU A 226 12.45 17.20 -10.11
CA GLU A 226 12.19 17.28 -8.66
C GLU A 226 12.38 18.68 -8.07
N ASP A 227 13.33 19.46 -8.61
CA ASP A 227 13.59 20.84 -8.20
C ASP A 227 12.64 21.87 -8.82
N THR A 228 11.70 21.43 -9.67
CA THR A 228 10.78 22.34 -10.38
C THR A 228 9.77 22.94 -9.40
N VAL A 229 9.70 24.26 -9.37
CA VAL A 229 8.64 24.98 -8.68
C VAL A 229 7.43 25.09 -9.61
N ILE A 230 6.40 24.32 -9.31
CA ILE A 230 5.11 24.29 -10.00
C ILE A 230 4.24 25.43 -9.46
N THR A 231 3.94 26.39 -10.33
CA THR A 231 3.09 27.55 -9.97
C THR A 231 1.63 27.37 -10.41
N ASP A 232 1.36 26.47 -11.36
CA ASP A 232 0.03 26.12 -11.84
C ASP A 232 -0.20 24.61 -11.62
N VAL A 233 -0.81 24.30 -10.47
CA VAL A 233 -1.04 22.91 -10.04
C VAL A 233 -2.10 22.23 -10.91
N ASP A 234 -3.08 22.97 -11.41
CA ASP A 234 -4.14 22.42 -12.24
C ASP A 234 -3.62 22.03 -13.63
N ALA A 235 -2.77 22.86 -14.23
CA ALA A 235 -2.08 22.51 -15.46
C ALA A 235 -1.11 21.32 -15.26
N HIS A 236 -0.40 21.28 -14.13
CA HIS A 236 0.51 20.18 -13.79
C HIS A 236 -0.22 18.83 -13.60
N ALA A 237 -1.41 18.87 -13.00
CA ALA A 237 -2.21 17.67 -12.75
C ALA A 237 -2.71 17.02 -14.05
N LYS A 238 -2.92 17.79 -15.12
CA LYS A 238 -3.37 17.26 -16.41
C LYS A 238 -2.28 16.45 -17.11
N LEU A 239 -2.60 15.22 -17.48
CA LEU A 239 -1.63 14.32 -18.10
C LEU A 239 -1.28 14.69 -19.54
N SER A 240 0.01 14.62 -19.88
CA SER A 240 0.48 14.59 -21.27
C SER A 240 0.05 13.27 -21.96
N PRO A 241 0.01 13.20 -23.31
CA PRO A 241 -0.29 11.96 -24.02
C PRO A 241 0.66 10.79 -23.68
N ALA A 242 1.93 11.08 -23.39
CA ALA A 242 2.90 10.06 -22.98
C ALA A 242 2.60 9.57 -21.55
N GLN A 243 2.41 10.50 -20.61
CA GLN A 243 2.07 10.19 -19.22
C GLN A 243 0.77 9.37 -19.13
N LEU A 244 -0.27 9.73 -19.91
CA LEU A 244 -1.53 9.00 -19.97
C LEU A 244 -1.34 7.56 -20.48
N LYS A 245 -0.54 7.35 -21.52
CA LYS A 245 -0.24 6.00 -22.04
C LYS A 245 0.50 5.15 -21.01
N THR A 246 1.52 5.71 -20.36
CA THR A 246 2.28 5.02 -19.31
C THR A 246 1.40 4.67 -18.11
N ASN A 247 0.50 5.57 -17.70
CA ASN A 247 -0.41 5.30 -16.59
C ASN A 247 -1.42 4.19 -16.94
N LYS A 248 -1.96 4.19 -18.18
CA LYS A 248 -2.81 3.10 -18.66
C LYS A 248 -2.07 1.75 -18.70
N LEU A 249 -0.81 1.73 -19.14
CA LEU A 249 0.03 0.53 -19.11
C LEU A 249 0.23 0.02 -17.68
N ALA A 250 0.51 0.91 -16.73
CA ALA A 250 0.65 0.59 -15.31
C ALA A 250 -0.64 0.02 -14.72
N ALA A 251 -1.78 0.66 -14.98
CA ALA A 251 -3.10 0.20 -14.54
C ALA A 251 -3.43 -1.18 -15.08
N MET A 252 -3.17 -1.41 -16.38
CA MET A 252 -3.38 -2.70 -17.03
C MET A 252 -2.51 -3.77 -16.38
N ALA A 253 -1.20 -3.56 -16.27
CA ALA A 253 -0.28 -4.53 -15.67
C ALA A 253 -0.69 -4.92 -14.23
N LEU A 254 -1.15 -3.96 -13.44
CA LEU A 254 -1.63 -4.20 -12.08
C LEU A 254 -2.97 -4.97 -12.08
N LEU A 255 -4.00 -4.48 -12.77
CA LEU A 255 -5.36 -5.01 -12.70
C LEU A 255 -5.55 -6.34 -13.44
N THR A 256 -4.59 -6.76 -14.28
CA THR A 256 -4.60 -8.07 -14.94
C THR A 256 -3.69 -9.11 -14.27
N SER A 257 -3.01 -8.75 -13.18
CA SER A 257 -2.21 -9.67 -12.36
C SER A 257 -3.09 -10.44 -11.34
N GLN A 258 -2.74 -11.70 -11.05
CA GLN A 258 -3.38 -12.47 -9.97
C GLN A 258 -2.99 -11.88 -8.60
N GLY A 259 -3.89 -11.98 -7.62
CA GLY A 259 -3.67 -11.48 -6.25
C GLY A 259 -4.64 -10.39 -5.81
N GLY A 260 -4.48 -9.92 -4.58
CA GLY A 260 -5.19 -8.74 -4.08
C GLY A 260 -4.69 -7.50 -4.79
N ILE A 261 -5.59 -6.57 -5.16
CA ILE A 261 -5.21 -5.30 -5.77
C ILE A 261 -5.50 -4.18 -4.78
N MET A 262 -4.50 -3.35 -4.52
CA MET A 262 -4.64 -2.09 -3.80
C MET A 262 -4.43 -0.93 -4.77
N LEU A 263 -5.37 0.00 -4.75
CA LEU A 263 -5.27 1.28 -5.45
C LEU A 263 -5.25 2.38 -4.40
N HIS A 264 -4.30 3.30 -4.49
CA HIS A 264 -4.35 4.52 -3.69
C HIS A 264 -5.41 5.47 -4.28
N SER A 265 -6.18 6.13 -3.42
CA SER A 265 -7.25 7.03 -3.87
C SER A 265 -6.65 8.22 -4.62
N GLY A 266 -7.05 8.36 -5.87
CA GLY A 266 -6.53 9.35 -6.81
C GLY A 266 -5.50 8.83 -7.80
N GLN A 267 -5.04 7.59 -7.66
CA GLN A 267 -4.20 6.93 -8.66
C GLN A 267 -4.92 6.88 -10.03
N GLU A 268 -6.24 6.68 -10.02
CA GLU A 268 -7.12 6.58 -11.19
C GLU A 268 -7.27 7.87 -12.01
N PHE A 269 -6.83 9.01 -11.47
CA PHE A 269 -6.74 10.29 -12.18
C PHE A 269 -5.34 10.91 -12.08
N ALA A 270 -4.33 10.09 -11.76
CA ALA A 270 -2.93 10.49 -11.63
C ALA A 270 -2.72 11.70 -10.71
N ARG A 271 -3.30 11.63 -9.51
CA ARG A 271 -3.15 12.58 -8.41
C ARG A 271 -1.71 13.08 -8.29
N SER A 272 -1.57 14.36 -7.97
CA SER A 272 -0.29 14.99 -7.69
C SER A 272 -0.24 15.52 -6.25
N LYS A 273 0.93 15.48 -5.62
CA LYS A 273 1.19 16.01 -4.27
C LYS A 273 2.13 17.21 -4.33
N VAL A 274 1.69 18.31 -4.93
CA VAL A 274 2.46 19.55 -4.92
C VAL A 274 2.33 20.24 -3.57
N ILE A 275 3.45 20.64 -2.97
CA ILE A 275 3.48 21.33 -1.68
C ILE A 275 2.79 22.68 -1.83
N ALA A 276 1.68 22.83 -1.13
CA ALA A 276 0.89 24.04 -1.13
C ALA A 276 1.61 25.15 -0.39
N LYS A 277 1.31 26.40 -0.75
CA LYS A 277 1.78 27.55 0.01
C LYS A 277 0.93 27.67 1.28
N THR A 278 1.60 27.74 2.42
CA THR A 278 0.98 27.87 3.74
C THR A 278 1.62 29.03 4.51
N ASP A 279 1.11 29.34 5.70
CA ASP A 279 1.72 30.35 6.59
C ASP A 279 2.93 29.80 7.36
N VAL A 280 3.21 28.49 7.25
CA VAL A 280 4.36 27.84 7.87
C VAL A 280 5.54 27.85 6.89
N PRO A 281 6.77 28.21 7.32
CA PRO A 281 7.93 28.18 6.44
C PRO A 281 8.21 26.75 5.92
N ASP A 282 8.13 26.58 4.61
CA ASP A 282 8.56 25.36 3.91
C ASP A 282 9.41 25.78 2.69
N LEU A 283 10.63 25.26 2.60
CA LEU A 283 11.57 25.57 1.52
C LEU A 283 11.22 24.88 0.19
N ASN A 284 10.24 23.97 0.21
CA ASN A 284 9.86 23.15 -0.92
C ASN A 284 8.47 23.50 -1.48
N ILE A 285 7.87 24.63 -1.08
CA ILE A 285 6.61 25.13 -1.65
C ILE A 285 6.66 25.11 -3.18
N GLY A 286 5.62 24.54 -3.79
CA GLY A 286 5.49 24.36 -5.23
C GLY A 286 6.23 23.15 -5.80
N LYS A 287 7.00 22.39 -5.01
CA LYS A 287 7.62 21.15 -5.49
C LYS A 287 6.71 19.95 -5.21
N ILE A 288 6.94 18.85 -5.94
CA ILE A 288 6.31 17.57 -5.67
C ILE A 288 6.88 17.00 -4.36
N ASP A 289 6.01 16.48 -3.49
CA ASP A 289 6.40 15.84 -2.24
C ASP A 289 6.27 14.31 -2.32
N HIS A 290 7.31 13.63 -1.86
CA HIS A 290 7.32 12.17 -1.71
C HIS A 290 6.97 11.72 -0.29
N ASN A 291 6.86 12.64 0.67
CA ASN A 291 6.55 12.29 2.06
C ASN A 291 5.62 13.34 2.69
N SER A 292 4.37 13.36 2.24
CA SER A 292 3.42 14.43 2.54
C SER A 292 2.67 14.30 3.88
N TYR A 293 3.22 13.56 4.85
CA TYR A 293 2.54 13.24 6.12
C TYR A 293 2.18 14.47 6.97
N ASP A 294 2.93 15.57 6.84
CA ASP A 294 2.77 16.81 7.59
C ASP A 294 2.31 18.00 6.74
N LYS A 295 1.84 17.74 5.51
CA LYS A 295 1.40 18.80 4.58
C LYS A 295 -0.07 19.12 4.71
N ASP A 296 -0.40 20.37 4.44
CA ASP A 296 -1.77 20.90 4.47
C ASP A 296 -2.69 20.25 3.44
N ASN A 297 -3.99 20.49 3.60
CA ASN A 297 -5.06 19.87 2.80
C ASN A 297 -4.85 20.05 1.31
N GLU A 298 -4.41 21.21 0.85
CA GLU A 298 -4.25 21.53 -0.57
C GLU A 298 -3.21 20.63 -1.26
N THR A 299 -2.25 20.08 -0.51
CA THR A 299 -1.29 19.06 -0.99
C THR A 299 -1.90 17.65 -0.94
N ASN A 300 -2.77 17.37 0.01
CA ASN A 300 -3.18 16.01 0.37
C ASN A 300 -4.64 15.63 0.02
N TRP A 301 -5.50 16.57 -0.29
CA TRP A 301 -6.90 16.31 -0.62
C TRP A 301 -7.05 15.63 -1.98
N LEU A 302 -8.20 15.01 -2.20
CA LEU A 302 -8.61 14.54 -3.51
C LEU A 302 -9.24 15.71 -4.26
N ASN A 303 -8.55 16.20 -5.29
CA ASN A 303 -9.07 17.26 -6.13
C ASN A 303 -9.91 16.69 -7.27
N TYR A 304 -11.24 16.93 -7.22
CA TYR A 304 -12.18 16.43 -8.22
C TYR A 304 -12.08 17.17 -9.57
N ASP A 305 -11.57 18.40 -9.60
CA ASP A 305 -11.29 19.08 -10.87
C ASP A 305 -10.14 18.40 -11.62
N HIS A 306 -9.14 17.85 -10.88
CA HIS A 306 -8.09 17.02 -11.46
C HIS A 306 -8.63 15.67 -11.94
N ALA A 307 -9.61 15.13 -11.23
CA ALA A 307 -10.34 13.93 -11.65
C ALA A 307 -11.06 14.17 -12.98
N ASP A 308 -11.77 15.29 -13.11
CA ASP A 308 -12.46 15.69 -14.34
C ASP A 308 -11.47 15.95 -15.49
N ALA A 309 -10.35 16.64 -15.22
CA ALA A 309 -9.31 16.90 -16.20
C ALA A 309 -8.68 15.62 -16.78
N ASN A 310 -8.67 14.54 -16.00
CA ASN A 310 -8.14 13.23 -16.37
C ASN A 310 -9.23 12.14 -16.46
N ALA A 311 -10.49 12.49 -16.72
CA ALA A 311 -11.62 11.55 -16.72
C ALA A 311 -11.44 10.32 -17.64
N VAL A 312 -10.70 10.48 -18.74
CA VAL A 312 -10.34 9.38 -19.65
C VAL A 312 -9.51 8.28 -18.96
N LEU A 313 -8.72 8.63 -17.95
CA LEU A 313 -8.00 7.66 -17.14
C LEU A 313 -8.94 6.97 -16.14
N ILE A 314 -9.84 7.72 -15.50
CA ILE A 314 -10.86 7.15 -14.59
C ILE A 314 -11.71 6.11 -15.31
N ASP A 315 -12.22 6.43 -16.51
CA ASP A 315 -13.01 5.50 -17.31
C ASP A 315 -12.23 4.24 -17.70
N TYR A 316 -10.92 4.39 -17.92
CA TYR A 316 -10.04 3.26 -18.20
C TYR A 316 -9.85 2.35 -16.98
N TYR A 317 -9.61 2.92 -15.80
CA TYR A 317 -9.56 2.15 -14.54
C TYR A 317 -10.90 1.47 -14.26
N ARG A 318 -12.02 2.17 -14.44
CA ARG A 318 -13.37 1.60 -14.29
C ARG A 318 -13.56 0.39 -15.22
N GLY A 319 -13.21 0.52 -16.50
CA GLY A 319 -13.29 -0.58 -17.46
C GLY A 319 -12.42 -1.79 -17.09
N LEU A 320 -11.19 -1.55 -16.61
CA LEU A 320 -10.31 -2.62 -16.13
C LEU A 320 -10.86 -3.31 -14.87
N ILE A 321 -11.43 -2.54 -13.93
CA ILE A 321 -12.09 -3.08 -12.74
C ILE A 321 -13.31 -3.91 -13.15
N ASP A 322 -14.11 -3.44 -14.10
CA ASP A 322 -15.28 -4.16 -14.61
C ASP A 322 -14.89 -5.47 -15.31
N ILE A 323 -13.82 -5.46 -16.12
CA ILE A 323 -13.24 -6.68 -16.70
C ILE A 323 -12.78 -7.61 -15.59
N ARG A 324 -11.98 -7.11 -14.65
CA ARG A 324 -11.47 -7.91 -13.53
C ARG A 324 -12.61 -8.51 -12.73
N LYS A 325 -13.72 -7.79 -12.51
CA LYS A 325 -14.93 -8.24 -11.79
C LYS A 325 -15.75 -9.27 -12.58
N SER A 326 -15.90 -9.08 -13.88
CA SER A 326 -16.70 -9.93 -14.76
C SER A 326 -16.04 -11.28 -15.05
N TYR A 327 -14.71 -11.31 -15.17
CA TYR A 327 -13.97 -12.52 -15.52
C TYR A 327 -13.11 -13.00 -14.35
N SER A 328 -13.53 -14.12 -13.73
CA SER A 328 -12.80 -14.74 -12.61
C SER A 328 -11.37 -15.14 -12.97
N ALA A 329 -11.08 -15.33 -14.26
CA ALA A 329 -9.75 -15.58 -14.81
C ALA A 329 -8.68 -14.59 -14.31
N PHE A 330 -9.04 -13.33 -14.05
CA PHE A 330 -8.07 -12.34 -13.55
C PHE A 330 -7.87 -12.37 -12.02
N ARG A 331 -8.64 -13.19 -11.28
CA ARG A 331 -8.59 -13.25 -9.81
C ARG A 331 -8.25 -14.63 -9.25
N HIS A 332 -8.62 -15.69 -9.96
CA HIS A 332 -8.62 -17.07 -9.47
C HIS A 332 -8.10 -18.05 -10.52
N ALA A 333 -7.31 -17.60 -11.49
CA ALA A 333 -6.70 -18.54 -12.43
C ALA A 333 -5.63 -19.36 -11.71
N ASN A 334 -5.69 -20.68 -11.89
CA ASN A 334 -4.57 -21.54 -11.54
C ASN A 334 -3.35 -21.12 -12.40
N PRO A 335 -2.13 -21.07 -11.83
CA PRO A 335 -0.93 -20.68 -12.57
C PRO A 335 -0.72 -21.51 -13.85
N GLU A 336 -1.05 -22.80 -13.82
CA GLU A 336 -0.98 -23.71 -14.98
C GLU A 336 -1.87 -23.30 -16.17
N ASN A 337 -2.94 -22.54 -15.90
CA ASN A 337 -3.85 -22.03 -16.93
C ASN A 337 -3.36 -20.73 -17.56
N ILE A 338 -2.27 -20.14 -17.05
CA ILE A 338 -1.66 -18.91 -17.56
C ILE A 338 -0.49 -19.29 -18.46
N ARG A 339 -0.70 -19.19 -19.77
CA ARG A 339 0.34 -19.50 -20.76
C ARG A 339 0.98 -18.21 -21.26
N PHE A 340 2.27 -18.03 -20.97
CA PHE A 340 3.05 -16.94 -21.53
C PHE A 340 3.42 -17.24 -22.99
N LEU A 341 3.19 -16.28 -23.86
CA LEU A 341 3.49 -16.38 -25.28
C LEU A 341 4.93 -15.88 -25.51
N GLY A 342 5.69 -16.61 -26.32
CA GLY A 342 7.05 -16.20 -26.70
C GLY A 342 7.01 -14.93 -27.52
N THR A 343 7.80 -13.93 -27.13
CA THR A 343 7.93 -12.65 -27.82
C THR A 343 9.36 -12.45 -28.30
N ASN A 344 9.54 -11.82 -29.45
CA ASN A 344 10.87 -11.44 -29.96
C ASN A 344 11.35 -10.09 -29.38
N ASP A 345 10.47 -9.37 -28.70
CA ASP A 345 10.77 -8.10 -28.04
C ASP A 345 10.89 -8.34 -26.53
N PRO A 346 12.07 -8.11 -25.92
CA PRO A 346 12.25 -8.29 -24.49
C PRO A 346 11.39 -7.35 -23.67
N LEU A 347 10.86 -6.25 -24.20
CA LEU A 347 9.95 -5.33 -23.50
C LEU A 347 8.47 -5.64 -23.74
N LEU A 348 8.17 -6.79 -24.35
CA LEU A 348 6.79 -7.27 -24.56
C LEU A 348 6.50 -8.48 -23.68
N LEU A 349 5.48 -8.37 -22.84
CA LEU A 349 4.90 -9.48 -22.08
C LEU A 349 3.52 -9.81 -22.65
N ALA A 350 3.33 -11.04 -23.09
CA ALA A 350 2.07 -11.54 -23.62
C ALA A 350 1.69 -12.85 -22.93
N TYR A 351 0.42 -13.00 -22.58
CA TYR A 351 -0.11 -14.22 -21.97
C TYR A 351 -1.58 -14.41 -22.31
N GLU A 352 -2.01 -15.65 -22.26
CA GLU A 352 -3.41 -16.05 -22.31
C GLU A 352 -3.79 -16.77 -21.02
N ILE A 353 -5.03 -16.59 -20.59
CA ILE A 353 -5.59 -17.33 -19.45
C ILE A 353 -6.69 -18.24 -19.98
N THR A 354 -6.50 -19.54 -19.84
CA THR A 354 -7.54 -20.52 -20.21
C THR A 354 -8.56 -20.60 -19.09
N VAL A 355 -9.83 -20.33 -19.42
CA VAL A 355 -10.94 -20.48 -18.48
C VAL A 355 -11.48 -21.90 -18.57
N SER A 356 -11.22 -22.71 -17.55
CA SER A 356 -11.91 -23.98 -17.37
C SER A 356 -13.38 -23.66 -17.05
N GLY A 357 -14.31 -24.14 -17.88
CA GLY A 357 -15.75 -23.87 -17.76
C GLY A 357 -16.42 -24.48 -16.54
#